data_AF-A0A3D2FYE1-F1
#
_entry.id   AF-A0A3D2FYE1-F1
#
_cell.length_a   1.000
_cell.length_b   1.000
_cell.length_c   1.000
_cell.angle_alpha   90.00
_cell.angle_beta   90.00
_cell.angle_gamma   90.00
#
_symmetry.space_group_name_H-M   'P 1'
#
loop_
_entity.id
_entity.type
_entity.pdbx_description
1 polymer ?
#
loop_
_entity_poly.entity_id
_entity_poly.type
_entity_poly.pdbx_seq_one_letter_code
_entity_poly.pdbx_strand_id
1 'polypeptide(L)' 'MLDLLCPVCGGRLAREKTVWRCESRHSFDVARSGYVNLLPPSASGKRHGDDKRMVAARTAFLY' A
#
# COMPACT_ATOMS: atom_id res chain seq x y z
N MET A 1 5.74 -8.74 16.07
CA MET A 1 4.64 -7.76 16.06
C MET A 1 4.95 -6.81 14.90
N LEU A 2 4.19 -6.87 13.80
CA LEU A 2 4.46 -6.02 12.63
C LEU A 2 3.89 -4.62 12.93
N ASP A 3 4.77 -3.70 13.30
CA ASP A 3 4.42 -2.27 13.41
C ASP A 3 4.45 -1.67 12.01
N LEU A 4 3.29 -1.27 11.50
CA LEU A 4 3.23 -0.47 10.27
C LEU A 4 3.61 0.97 10.61
N LEU A 5 4.50 1.54 9.80
CA LEU A 5 4.99 2.91 9.94
C LEU A 5 4.40 3.79 8.84
N CYS A 6 4.07 5.03 9.19
CA CYS A 6 3.43 5.95 8.28
C CYS A 6 4.45 6.39 7.22
N PRO A 7 4.17 6.22 5.92
CA PRO A 7 5.07 6.64 4.85
C PRO A 7 5.22 8.17 4.78
N VAL A 8 4.31 8.93 5.42
CA VAL A 8 4.31 10.40 5.40
C VAL A 8 5.06 10.99 6.59
N CYS A 9 4.87 10.44 7.81
CA CYS A 9 5.45 11.01 9.03
C CYS A 9 6.37 10.06 9.81
N GLY A 10 6.51 8.80 9.40
CA GLY A 10 7.29 7.79 10.12
C GLY A 10 6.68 7.33 11.45
N GLY A 11 5.51 7.87 11.84
CA GLY A 11 4.82 7.48 13.07
C GLY A 11 4.22 6.07 12.99
N ARG A 12 4.01 5.42 14.14
CA ARG A 12 3.31 4.14 14.21
C ARG A 12 1.87 4.30 13.74
N LEU A 13 1.39 3.40 12.89
CA LEU A 13 -0.04 3.34 12.58
C LEU A 13 -0.76 2.44 13.59
N ALA A 14 -1.80 2.98 14.20
CA ALA A 14 -2.78 2.21 14.92
C ALA A 14 -3.74 1.55 13.93
N ARG A 15 -3.96 0.24 14.10
CA ARG A 15 -4.96 -0.50 13.33
C ARG A 15 -6.34 -0.27 13.91
N GLU A 16 -7.24 0.33 13.15
CA GLU A 16 -8.68 0.24 13.38
C GLU A 16 -9.28 -0.89 12.52
N LYS A 17 -10.61 -1.08 12.58
CA LYS A 17 -11.31 -2.20 11.90
C LYS A 17 -11.02 -2.26 10.40
N THR A 18 -11.04 -1.11 9.73
CA THR A 18 -10.92 -1.00 8.27
C THR A 18 -9.98 0.12 7.83
N VAL A 19 -9.35 0.80 8.79
CA VAL A 19 -8.50 1.97 8.53
C VAL A 19 -7.27 1.88 9.42
N TRP A 20 -6.14 2.34 8.93
CA TRP A 20 -4.93 2.53 9.71
C TRP A 20 -4.69 4.02 9.90
N ARG A 21 -4.46 4.44 11.14
CA ARG A 21 -4.31 5.86 11.48
C ARG A 21 -3.04 6.11 12.28
N CYS A 22 -2.27 7.13 11.89
CA CYS A 22 -1.12 7.59 12.69
C CYS A 22 -1.51 8.75 13.62
N GLU A 23 -0.66 9.06 14.61
CA GLU A 23 -0.87 10.18 15.54
C GLU A 23 -1.01 11.54 14.84
N SER A 24 -0.29 11.73 13.72
CA SER A 24 -0.40 12.91 12.84
C SER A 24 -1.71 12.98 12.02
N ARG A 25 -2.68 12.10 12.28
CA ARG A 25 -3.98 12.00 11.58
C ARG A 25 -3.92 11.62 10.09
N HIS A 26 -2.86 10.94 9.63
CA HIS A 26 -2.91 10.27 8.32
C HIS A 26 -3.73 8.98 8.44
N SER A 27 -4.72 8.83 7.57
CA SER A 27 -5.60 7.66 7.50
C SER A 27 -5.37 6.89 6.21
N PHE A 28 -5.27 5.56 6.30
CA PHE A 28 -5.11 4.64 5.17
C PHE A 28 -6.17 3.56 5.23
N ASP A 29 -7.03 3.49 4.21
CA ASP A 29 -8.11 2.52 4.17
C ASP A 29 -7.61 1.12 3.75
N VAL A 30 -8.18 0.08 4.36
CA VAL A 30 -7.94 -1.31 3.99
C VAL A 30 -8.84 -1.64 2.80
N ALA A 31 -8.23 -2.04 1.69
CA ALA A 31 -8.96 -2.47 0.50
C ALA A 31 -9.74 -3.77 0.79
N ARG A 32 -10.80 -4.03 0.01
CA ARG A 32 -11.65 -5.22 0.17
C ARG A 32 -10.89 -6.54 0.05
N SER A 33 -9.73 -6.55 -0.62
CA SER A 33 -8.85 -7.71 -0.74
C SER A 33 -7.95 -7.93 0.49
N GLY A 34 -8.12 -7.15 1.57
CA GLY A 34 -7.40 -7.31 2.83
C GLY A 34 -6.03 -6.64 2.89
N TYR A 35 -5.59 -5.94 1.85
CA TYR A 35 -4.34 -5.17 1.85
C TYR A 35 -4.60 -3.68 2.14
N VAL A 36 -3.65 -3.02 2.81
CA VAL A 36 -3.68 -1.57 3.00
C VAL A 36 -2.73 -0.92 2.00
N ASN A 37 -3.18 0.15 1.34
CA ASN A 37 -2.32 0.87 0.40
C ASN A 37 -1.63 2.02 1.13
N LEU A 38 -0.32 1.90 1.32
CA LEU A 38 0.53 2.92 1.97
C LEU A 38 1.25 3.80 0.94
N LEU A 39 0.77 3.86 -0.30
CA LEU A 39 1.36 4.75 -1.29
C LEU A 39 1.06 6.20 -0.90
N PRO A 40 2.09 7.08 -0.77
CA PRO A 40 1.84 8.49 -0.57
C PRO A 40 1.08 9.06 -1.78
N PRO A 41 0.26 10.11 -1.59
CA PRO A 41 -0.41 10.80 -2.67
C PRO A 41 0.61 11.64 -3.47
N SER A 42 1.59 10.99 -4.12
CA SER A 42 2.52 11.64 -5.03
C SER A 42 2.34 11.06 -6.43
N ALA A 43 1.81 11.91 -7.31
CA ALA A 43 1.82 11.87 -8.77
C ALA A 43 1.71 10.48 -9.43
N SER A 44 0.50 10.19 -9.92
CA SER A 44 0.24 9.29 -11.07
C SER A 44 0.99 9.78 -12.32
N GLY A 45 2.31 9.67 -12.31
CA GLY A 45 3.16 10.40 -13.23
C GLY A 45 4.58 9.86 -13.25
N LYS A 46 4.74 8.56 -13.52
CA LYS A 46 5.90 8.01 -14.24
C LYS A 46 5.68 6.53 -14.53
N ARG A 47 5.28 6.27 -15.78
CA ARG A 47 5.53 5.04 -16.56
C ARG A 47 5.64 3.77 -15.70
N HIS A 48 4.51 3.15 -15.39
CA HIS A 48 4.48 1.78 -14.89
C HIS A 48 5.07 0.88 -15.98
N GLY A 49 6.35 0.49 -15.85
CA GLY A 49 6.99 -0.45 -16.78
C GLY A 49 6.40 -1.87 -16.68
N ASP A 50 5.76 -2.18 -15.54
CA ASP A 50 5.00 -3.40 -15.33
C ASP A 50 3.57 -3.25 -15.83
N ASP A 51 3.36 -3.57 -17.11
CA ASP A 51 2.03 -3.83 -17.62
C ASP A 51 1.47 -5.13 -17.04
N LYS A 52 0.13 -5.23 -16.93
CA LYS A 52 -0.56 -6.46 -16.49
C LYS A 52 -0.10 -7.72 -17.25
N ARG A 53 0.32 -7.56 -18.52
CA ARG A 53 0.85 -8.62 -19.36
C ARG A 53 2.20 -9.17 -18.86
N MET A 54 3.08 -8.31 -18.34
CA MET A 54 4.39 -8.71 -17.78
C MET A 54 4.22 -9.46 -16.46
N VAL A 55 3.26 -9.03 -15.63
CA VAL A 55 2.90 -9.76 -14.41
C VAL A 55 2.36 -11.14 -14.75
N ALA A 56 1.44 -11.25 -15.72
CA ALA A 56 0.90 -12.54 -16.15
C ALA A 56 1.98 -13.49 -16.70
N ALA A 57 2.91 -12.97 -17.52
CA ALA A 57 4.03 -13.76 -18.05
C ALA A 57 4.96 -14.26 -16.95
N ARG A 58 5.29 -13.42 -15.94
CA ARG A 58 6.09 -13.84 -14.78
C ARG A 58 5.37 -14.89 -13.94
N THR A 59 4.07 -14.73 -13.69
CA THR A 59 3.31 -15.73 -12.93
C THR A 59 3.28 -17.07 -13.67
N ALA A 60 3.07 -17.08 -14.99
CA ALA A 60 3.03 -18.31 -15.78
C ALA A 60 4.40 -19.00 -15.94
N PHE A 61 5.51 -18.27 -15.77
CA PHE A 61 6.86 -18.83 -15.84
C PHE A 61 7.33 -19.41 -14.50
N LEU A 62 6.81 -18.90 -13.38
CA LEU A 62 7.24 -19.26 -12.03
C LEU A 62 6.27 -20.22 -11.32
N TYR A 63 5.13 -20.55 -11.93
CA TYR A 63 4.20 -21.61 -11.53
C TYR A 63 4.39 -22.83 -12.42
#